data_AF-W1Y6Q9-F1
#
_entry.id   AF-W1Y6Q9-F1
#
_cell.length_a   1.000
_cell.length_b   1.000
_cell.length_c   1.000
_cell.angle_alpha   90.00
_cell.angle_beta   90.00
_cell.angle_gamma   90.00
#
_symmetry.space_group_name_H-M   'P 1'
#
loop_
_entity.id
_entity.type
_entity.pdbx_description
1 polymer ?
#
loop_
_entity_poly.entity_id
_entity_poly.type
_entity_poly.pdbx_seq_one_letter_code
_entity_poly.pdbx_strand_id
1 'polypeptide(L)' 'MESGHRFDAQTLHSFIQAVFRQMGSEEQEAKLVADHLIAANLAGHDSHGIGMIPSYV' A
#
# COMPACT_ATOMS: atom_id res chain seq x y z
N MET A 1 -24.37 4.23 -9.50
CA MET A 1 -23.70 2.99 -9.09
C MET A 1 -22.42 3.40 -8.39
N GLU A 2 -22.36 3.31 -7.06
CA GLU A 2 -21.10 3.54 -6.34
C GLU A 2 -20.26 2.26 -6.46
N SER A 3 -19.37 2.21 -7.45
CA SER A 3 -18.50 1.05 -7.71
C SER A 3 -17.14 1.18 -7.02
N GLY A 4 -17.15 1.49 -5.72
CA GLY A 4 -15.95 1.69 -4.92
C GLY A 4 -15.94 0.82 -3.66
N HIS A 5 -14.76 0.45 -3.20
CA HIS A 5 -14.56 -0.24 -1.93
C HIS A 5 -13.92 0.71 -0.92
N ARG A 6 -14.34 0.63 0.34
CA ARG A 6 -13.63 1.26 1.46
C ARG A 6 -12.85 0.18 2.19
N PHE A 7 -11.58 0.46 2.42
CA PHE A 7 -10.69 -0.40 3.18
C PHE A 7 -10.23 0.32 4.44
N ASP A 8 -10.08 -0.42 5.52
CA ASP A 8 -9.43 0.06 6.73
C ASP A 8 -7.93 0.29 6.46
N ALA A 9 -7.38 1.40 6.96
CA ALA A 9 -6.01 1.81 6.65
C ALA A 9 -4.97 0.85 7.23
N GLN A 10 -5.16 0.36 8.47
CA GLN A 10 -4.26 -0.60 9.11
C GLN A 10 -4.28 -1.96 8.39
N THR A 11 -5.45 -2.39 7.95
CA THR A 11 -5.62 -3.62 7.18
C THR A 11 -4.90 -3.52 5.84
N LEU A 12 -5.08 -2.39 5.14
CA LEU A 12 -4.43 -2.15 3.85
C LEU A 12 -2.90 -2.02 4.01
N HIS A 13 -2.43 -1.35 5.06
CA HIS A 13 -1.00 -1.26 5.40
C HIS A 13 -0.37 -2.65 5.59
N SER A 14 -1.03 -3.51 6.35
CA SER A 14 -0.57 -4.88 6.61
C SER A 14 -0.56 -5.73 5.33
N PHE A 15 -1.57 -5.55 4.46
CA PHE A 15 -1.60 -6.19 3.15
C PHE A 15 -0.40 -5.78 2.29
N ILE A 16 -0.11 -4.48 2.20
CA ILE A 16 1.02 -3.97 1.42
C ILE A 16 2.34 -4.54 1.94
N GLN A 17 2.56 -4.52 3.26
CA GLN A 17 3.74 -5.13 3.85
C GLN A 17 3.88 -6.61 3.46
N ALA A 18 2.80 -7.39 3.57
CA ALA A 18 2.81 -8.81 3.23
C ALA A 18 3.16 -9.05 1.74
N VAL A 19 2.66 -8.22 0.83
CA VAL A 19 3.02 -8.27 -0.60
C VAL A 19 4.52 -8.07 -0.78
N PHE A 20 5.11 -6.99 -0.26
CA PHE A 20 6.54 -6.72 -0.42
C PHE A 20 7.43 -7.78 0.25
N ARG A 21 7.04 -8.28 1.43
CA ARG A 21 7.74 -9.41 2.07
C ARG A 21 7.73 -10.66 1.20
N GLN A 22 6.59 -10.97 0.57
CA GLN A 22 6.46 -12.11 -0.33
C GLN A 22 7.27 -11.94 -1.62
N MET A 23 7.53 -10.69 -2.03
CA MET A 23 8.39 -10.34 -3.15
C MET A 23 9.90 -10.36 -2.82
N GLY A 24 10.26 -10.58 -1.54
CA GLY A 24 11.64 -10.70 -1.11
C GLY A 24 12.22 -9.47 -0.41
N SER A 25 11.43 -8.40 -0.23
CA SER A 25 11.86 -7.25 0.57
C SER A 25 12.12 -7.63 2.02
N GLU A 26 13.13 -6.99 2.61
CA GLU A 26 13.37 -7.06 4.05
C GLU A 26 12.21 -6.42 4.84
N GLU A 27 12.13 -6.72 6.13
CA GLU A 27 11.06 -6.21 7.01
C GLU A 27 10.96 -4.70 7.02
N GLN A 28 12.11 -4.05 7.19
CA GLN A 28 12.18 -2.61 7.27
C GLN A 28 11.79 -1.96 5.93
N GLU A 29 12.23 -2.52 4.81
CA GLU A 29 11.89 -2.02 3.48
C GLU A 29 10.39 -2.14 3.21
N ALA A 30 9.81 -3.33 3.43
CA ALA A 30 8.37 -3.55 3.25
C ALA A 30 7.54 -2.60 4.12
N LYS A 31 7.96 -2.36 5.36
CA LYS A 31 7.32 -1.41 6.27
C LYS A 31 7.39 0.02 5.74
N LEU A 32 8.56 0.48 5.30
CA LEU A 32 8.75 1.83 4.78
C LEU A 32 7.90 2.10 3.53
N VAL A 33 7.83 1.11 2.61
CA VAL A 33 6.98 1.20 1.42
C VAL A 33 5.51 1.28 1.83
N ALA A 34 5.04 0.40 2.73
CA ALA A 34 3.66 0.43 3.21
C ALA A 34 3.29 1.75 3.92
N ASP A 35 4.19 2.28 4.76
CA ASP A 35 4.01 3.57 5.41
C ASP A 35 3.80 4.69 4.38
N HIS A 36 4.62 4.72 3.32
CA HIS A 36 4.57 5.77 2.30
C HIS A 36 3.32 5.69 1.44
N LEU A 37 2.98 4.50 0.94
CA LEU A 37 1.81 4.30 0.08
C LEU A 37 0.50 4.60 0.82
N ILE A 38 0.37 4.17 2.07
CA ILE A 38 -0.82 4.46 2.88
C ILE A 38 -0.90 5.94 3.23
N ALA A 39 0.21 6.60 3.54
CA ALA A 39 0.22 8.04 3.78
C ALA A 39 -0.27 8.81 2.54
N ALA A 40 0.13 8.41 1.33
CA ALA A 40 -0.35 9.00 0.09
C ALA A 40 -1.87 8.81 -0.10
N ASN A 41 -2.40 7.61 0.15
CA ASN A 41 -3.86 7.37 0.10
C ASN A 41 -4.62 8.19 1.14
N LEU A 42 -4.14 8.26 2.38
CA LEU A 42 -4.78 9.05 3.46
C LEU A 42 -4.73 10.56 3.19
N ALA A 43 -3.71 11.03 2.48
CA ALA A 43 -3.60 12.43 2.06
C ALA A 43 -4.44 12.75 0.79
N GLY A 44 -5.11 11.76 0.18
CA GLY A 44 -5.89 11.92 -1.04
C GLY A 44 -5.06 11.95 -2.33
N HIS A 45 -3.79 11.56 -2.27
CA HIS A 45 -2.88 11.46 -3.42
C HIS A 45 -2.81 10.02 -3.95
N ASP A 46 -3.94 9.47 -4.40
CA ASP A 46 -4.07 8.05 -4.78
C ASP A 46 -3.11 7.60 -5.91
N SER A 47 -2.68 8.52 -6.78
CA SER A 47 -1.69 8.26 -7.83
C SER A 47 -0.31 7.88 -7.29
N HIS A 48 -0.03 8.13 -6.01
CA HIS A 48 1.20 7.76 -5.32
C HIS A 48 0.94 6.71 -4.22
N GLY A 49 -0.28 6.19 -4.12
CA GLY A 49 -0.69 5.22 -3.10
C GLY A 49 -0.58 3.77 -3.57
N ILE A 50 -1.40 2.90 -2.98
CA ILE A 50 -1.39 1.44 -3.23
C ILE A 50 -1.45 1.06 -4.73
N GLY A 51 -2.08 1.89 -5.58
CA GLY A 51 -2.17 1.66 -7.02
C GLY A 51 -0.81 1.60 -7.74
N MET A 52 0.27 2.06 -7.10
CA MET A 52 1.63 1.98 -7.63
C MET A 52 2.25 0.59 -7.54
N ILE A 53 1.73 -0.31 -6.69
CA ILE A 53 2.34 -1.63 -6.47
C ILE A 53 2.59 -2.39 -7.78
N PRO A 54 1.64 -2.51 -8.73
CA PRO A 54 1.89 -3.20 -10.00
C PRO A 54 2.98 -2.58 -10.90
N SER A 55 3.44 -1.36 -10.62
CA SER A 55 4.54 -0.72 -11.35
C SER A 55 5.92 -0.95 -10.71
N TYR A 56 5.95 -1.42 -9.46
CA TYR A 56 7.19 -1.73 -8.73
C TYR A 56 7.64 -3.17 -8.93
N VAL A 57 6.80 -3.99 -9.58
CA VAL A 57 7.01 -5.43 -9.80
C VAL A 57 7.49 -5.72 -11.22
#